data_AF-A0A845BS51-F1
#
_entry.id   AF-A0A845BS51-F1
#
_cell.length_a   1.000
_cell.length_b   1.000
_cell.length_c   1.000
_cell.angle_alpha   90.00
_cell.angle_beta   90.00
_cell.angle_gamma   90.00
#
_symmetry.space_group_name_H-M   'P 1'
#
loop_
_entity.id
_entity.type
_entity.pdbx_description
1 polymer ?
#
loop_
_entity_poly.entity_id
_entity_poly.type
_entity_poly.pdbx_seq_one_letter_code
_entity_poly.pdbx_strand_id
1 'polypeptide(L)'
;MISIKKLEDTTMTLKTLGPAEFEHLAIGACLLGGGGGGPLTGAAPLLDYLRAQGQPVTLIGVDDLPTGIVAAAVAGIGAPNAATQSGDFTRAPLQAFQCYASLLAQAPGAVLPAEVATMNSLIPAVVAAQTGLPLVGADSAGRALPTLNLAAFNLATPPSPLLLANQPADGSESISITLSAPSASQTDSLVRANLTATDDSGYSLFERERRL
;
A
#
# COMPACT_ATOMS: atom_id res chain seq x y z
N MET A 1 -1.45 19.14 12.13
CA MET A 1 -2.52 18.86 11.16
C MET A 1 -1.87 18.86 9.78
N ILE A 2 -1.59 17.69 9.22
CA ILE A 2 -0.91 17.56 7.91
C ILE A 2 -1.91 17.93 6.82
N SER A 3 -1.58 18.88 5.95
CA SER A 3 -2.45 19.31 4.85
C SER A 3 -2.24 18.38 3.66
N ILE A 4 -3.16 17.45 3.45
CA ILE A 4 -3.18 16.55 2.29
C ILE A 4 -3.84 17.28 1.13
N LYS A 5 -3.09 17.49 0.03
CA LYS A 5 -3.57 18.24 -1.13
C LYS A 5 -4.53 17.37 -1.94
N LYS A 6 -5.82 17.70 -1.95
CA LYS A 6 -6.81 17.06 -2.82
C LYS A 6 -6.58 17.50 -4.28
N LEU A 7 -6.80 16.59 -5.21
CA LEU A 7 -6.81 16.88 -6.64
C LEU A 7 -8.05 17.73 -6.96
N GLU A 8 -7.86 18.85 -7.65
CA GLU A 8 -8.95 19.69 -8.15
C GLU A 8 -9.43 19.20 -9.53
N ASP A 9 -10.69 19.50 -9.81
CA ASP A 9 -11.55 18.89 -10.84
C ASP A 9 -11.13 19.30 -12.27
N THR A 10 -10.24 18.51 -12.88
CA THR A 10 -10.04 18.51 -14.34
C THR A 10 -11.01 17.55 -15.00
N THR A 11 -11.68 18.00 -16.06
CA THR A 11 -12.69 17.29 -16.89
C THR A 11 -12.21 15.93 -17.43
N MET A 12 -12.16 14.93 -16.56
CA MET A 12 -11.88 13.52 -16.85
C MET A 12 -12.95 12.68 -16.16
N THR A 13 -13.47 11.68 -16.86
CA THR A 13 -14.40 10.72 -16.27
C THR A 13 -13.63 9.86 -15.26
N LEU A 14 -13.53 10.33 -14.02
CA LEU A 14 -12.86 9.62 -12.94
C LEU A 14 -13.59 8.30 -12.70
N LYS A 15 -12.88 7.18 -12.94
CA LYS A 15 -13.41 5.86 -12.63
C LYS A 15 -13.40 5.69 -11.11
N THR A 16 -14.48 5.19 -10.55
CA THR A 16 -14.59 4.93 -9.12
C THR A 16 -14.68 3.44 -8.84
N LEU A 17 -14.15 3.00 -7.70
CA LEU A 17 -14.31 1.65 -7.17
C LEU A 17 -15.32 1.68 -6.04
N GLY A 18 -16.42 0.95 -6.21
CA GLY A 18 -17.39 0.65 -5.17
C GLY A 18 -17.27 -0.80 -4.69
N PRO A 19 -18.21 -1.27 -3.84
CA PRO A 19 -18.15 -2.61 -3.25
C PRO A 19 -18.00 -3.74 -4.27
N ALA A 20 -18.76 -3.71 -5.36
CA ALA A 20 -18.69 -4.72 -6.41
C ALA A 20 -17.33 -4.70 -7.15
N GLU A 21 -16.79 -3.51 -7.43
CA GLU A 21 -15.48 -3.38 -8.06
C GLU A 21 -14.36 -3.90 -7.16
N PHE A 22 -14.46 -3.71 -5.83
CA PHE A 22 -13.47 -4.27 -4.90
C PHE A 22 -13.53 -5.79 -4.81
N GLU A 23 -14.72 -6.40 -4.87
CA GLU A 23 -14.85 -7.86 -4.95
C GLU A 23 -14.22 -8.41 -6.24
N HIS A 24 -14.49 -7.76 -7.38
CA HIS A 24 -13.83 -8.11 -8.64
C HIS A 24 -12.31 -7.90 -8.59
N LEU A 25 -11.84 -6.82 -7.96
CA LEU A 25 -10.41 -6.55 -7.76
C LEU A 25 -9.76 -7.66 -6.94
N ALA A 26 -10.38 -8.10 -5.85
CA ALA A 26 -9.87 -9.17 -4.99
C ALA A 26 -9.71 -10.49 -5.76
N ILE A 27 -10.72 -10.87 -6.54
CA ILE A 27 -10.73 -12.12 -7.33
C ILE A 27 -9.71 -12.03 -8.48
N GLY A 28 -9.70 -10.92 -9.22
CA GLY A 28 -8.77 -10.69 -10.32
C GLY A 28 -7.32 -10.68 -9.83
N ALA A 29 -7.05 -9.98 -8.73
CA ALA A 29 -5.72 -9.94 -8.11
C ALA A 29 -5.30 -11.31 -7.54
N CYS A 30 -6.23 -12.11 -7.03
CA CYS A 30 -5.96 -13.49 -6.62
C CYS A 30 -5.52 -14.36 -7.80
N LEU A 31 -6.15 -14.20 -8.97
CA LEU A 31 -5.79 -14.94 -10.18
C LEU A 31 -4.43 -14.49 -10.75
N LEU A 32 -4.20 -13.17 -10.81
CA LEU A 32 -3.01 -12.59 -11.43
C LEU A 32 -1.78 -12.59 -10.52
N GLY A 33 -1.97 -12.60 -9.20
CA GLY A 33 -0.91 -12.42 -8.22
C GLY A 33 0.08 -13.58 -8.11
N GLY A 34 -0.13 -14.71 -8.79
CA GLY A 34 0.83 -15.81 -8.81
C GLY A 34 1.03 -16.49 -7.45
N GLY A 35 0.04 -16.43 -6.56
CA GLY A 35 -0.01 -17.17 -5.29
C GLY A 35 0.60 -16.47 -4.06
N GLY A 36 1.12 -15.25 -4.19
CA GLY A 36 1.66 -14.44 -3.08
C GLY A 36 0.75 -13.28 -2.66
N GLY A 37 1.22 -12.44 -1.73
CA GLY A 37 0.62 -11.14 -1.39
C GLY A 37 -0.73 -11.18 -0.65
N GLY A 38 -1.02 -12.30 0.00
CA GLY A 38 -2.15 -12.49 0.90
C GLY A 38 -3.23 -13.44 0.36
N PRO A 39 -3.76 -14.35 1.20
CA PRO A 39 -4.79 -15.31 0.78
C PRO A 39 -6.13 -14.62 0.52
N LEU A 40 -6.97 -15.22 -0.33
CA LEU A 40 -8.32 -14.73 -0.60
C LEU A 40 -9.19 -14.64 0.66
N THR A 41 -8.99 -15.53 1.64
CA THR A 41 -9.67 -15.47 2.94
C THR A 41 -9.35 -14.20 3.74
N GLY A 42 -8.18 -13.60 3.52
CA GLY A 42 -7.79 -12.32 4.13
C GLY A 42 -8.44 -11.08 3.48
N ALA A 43 -9.12 -11.23 2.34
CA ALA A 43 -9.83 -10.13 1.69
C ALA A 43 -11.15 -9.75 2.39
N ALA A 44 -11.85 -10.72 2.99
CA ALA A 44 -13.16 -10.50 3.60
C ALA A 44 -13.21 -9.30 4.57
N PRO A 45 -12.32 -9.17 5.58
CA PRO A 45 -12.36 -8.02 6.49
C PRO A 45 -12.09 -6.68 5.79
N LEU A 46 -11.24 -6.66 4.75
CA LEU A 46 -10.96 -5.46 3.95
C LEU A 46 -12.19 -5.04 3.12
N LEU A 47 -12.84 -6.02 2.48
CA LEU A 47 -14.06 -5.79 1.69
C LEU A 47 -15.22 -5.33 2.56
N ASP A 48 -15.39 -5.93 3.74
CA ASP A 48 -16.41 -5.53 4.71
C ASP A 48 -16.18 -4.10 5.19
N TYR A 49 -14.93 -3.73 5.46
CA TYR A 49 -14.55 -2.36 5.79
C TYR A 49 -14.89 -1.38 4.66
N LEU A 50 -14.44 -1.65 3.42
CA LEU A 50 -14.70 -0.80 2.26
C LEU A 50 -16.21 -0.64 2.00
N ARG A 51 -16.99 -1.71 2.19
CA ARG A 51 -18.45 -1.69 2.09
C ARG A 51 -19.08 -0.82 3.18
N ALA A 52 -18.60 -0.93 4.42
CA ALA A 52 -19.09 -0.16 5.56
C ALA A 52 -18.73 1.33 5.48
N GLN A 53 -17.58 1.69 4.91
CA GLN A 53 -17.20 3.09 4.67
C GLN A 53 -18.17 3.79 3.70
N GLY A 54 -18.70 3.06 2.72
CA GLY A 54 -19.74 3.55 1.80
C GLY A 54 -19.30 4.65 0.83
N GLN A 55 -18.05 5.11 0.89
CA GLN A 55 -17.50 6.08 -0.05
C GLN A 55 -16.73 5.38 -1.18
N PRO A 56 -17.00 5.75 -2.45
CA PRO A 56 -16.23 5.24 -3.56
C PRO A 56 -14.78 5.73 -3.51
N VAL A 57 -13.84 4.88 -3.94
CA VAL A 57 -12.43 5.27 -4.13
C VAL A 57 -12.22 5.70 -5.57
N THR A 58 -11.64 6.87 -5.77
CA THR A 58 -11.21 7.32 -7.10
C THR A 58 -10.05 6.46 -7.60
N LEU A 59 -10.21 5.82 -8.75
CA LEU A 59 -9.16 5.14 -9.49
C LEU A 59 -8.61 6.07 -10.56
N ILE A 60 -7.30 6.32 -10.54
CA ILE A 60 -6.61 7.18 -11.51
C ILE A 60 -5.58 6.38 -12.31
N GLY A 61 -5.50 6.64 -13.61
CA GLY A 61 -4.44 6.10 -14.46
C GLY A 61 -3.10 6.76 -14.16
N VAL A 62 -1.99 6.04 -14.41
CA VAL A 62 -0.64 6.61 -14.26
C VAL A 62 -0.48 7.86 -15.14
N ASP A 63 -1.05 7.85 -16.34
CA ASP A 63 -1.01 8.94 -17.32
C ASP A 63 -1.90 10.14 -16.95
N ASP A 64 -2.85 9.94 -16.03
CA ASP A 64 -3.76 10.99 -15.55
C ASP A 64 -3.30 11.62 -14.22
N LEU A 65 -2.33 11.01 -13.52
CA LEU A 65 -1.79 11.55 -12.28
C LEU A 65 -1.05 12.88 -12.54
N PRO A 66 -1.43 13.99 -11.89
CA PRO A 66 -0.79 15.28 -12.18
C PRO A 66 0.69 15.32 -11.88
N THR A 67 1.40 16.10 -12.70
CA THR A 67 2.84 16.31 -12.57
C THR A 67 3.19 16.84 -11.17
N GLY A 68 4.20 16.24 -10.54
CA GLY A 68 4.67 16.65 -9.21
C GLY A 68 3.89 16.06 -8.03
N ILE A 69 2.85 15.26 -8.29
CA ILE A 69 2.25 14.40 -7.26
C ILE A 69 3.10 13.14 -7.12
N VAL A 70 3.54 12.86 -5.90
CA VAL A 70 4.17 11.59 -5.52
C VAL A 70 3.11 10.64 -4.98
N ALA A 71 3.25 9.37 -5.35
CA ALA A 71 2.36 8.31 -4.91
C ALA A 71 3.15 7.34 -4.03
N ALA A 72 2.57 6.93 -2.90
CA ALA A 72 3.18 5.94 -2.02
C ALA A 72 2.66 4.54 -2.33
N ALA A 73 3.58 3.62 -2.64
CA ALA A 73 3.30 2.21 -2.72
C ALA A 73 3.04 1.68 -1.31
N VAL A 74 1.90 1.03 -1.08
CA VAL A 74 1.52 0.46 0.21
C VAL A 74 1.31 -1.04 0.04
N ALA A 75 1.92 -1.84 0.91
CA ALA A 75 1.70 -3.27 0.98
C ALA A 75 1.89 -3.80 2.39
N GLY A 76 1.16 -4.86 2.74
CA GLY A 76 1.52 -5.72 3.86
C GLY A 76 2.71 -6.59 3.50
N ILE A 77 3.68 -6.69 4.41
CA ILE A 77 4.86 -7.54 4.34
C ILE A 77 4.95 -8.37 5.61
N GLY A 78 5.25 -9.67 5.47
CA GLY A 78 5.23 -10.56 6.62
C GLY A 78 5.05 -12.02 6.27
N ALA A 79 4.99 -12.85 7.30
CA ALA A 79 4.66 -14.27 7.14
C ALA A 79 3.15 -14.42 6.84
N PRO A 80 2.74 -15.26 5.87
CA PRO A 80 1.32 -15.50 5.58
C PRO A 80 0.51 -15.93 6.82
N ASN A 81 1.13 -16.70 7.72
CA ASN A 81 0.49 -17.15 8.96
C ASN A 81 0.23 -15.98 9.93
N ALA A 82 1.15 -15.03 10.05
CA ALA A 82 0.98 -13.84 10.89
C ALA A 82 -0.17 -12.96 10.39
N ALA A 83 -0.30 -12.84 9.06
CA ALA A 83 -1.40 -12.09 8.46
C ALA A 83 -2.79 -12.66 8.83
N THR A 84 -2.90 -13.97 9.09
CA THR A 84 -4.17 -14.59 9.49
C THR A 84 -4.44 -14.58 11.00
N GLN A 85 -3.43 -14.29 11.83
CA GLN A 85 -3.51 -14.44 13.29
C GLN A 85 -3.68 -13.11 14.03
N SER A 86 -3.10 -12.02 13.53
CA SER A 86 -2.91 -10.81 14.38
C SER A 86 -3.03 -9.47 13.66
N GLY A 87 -3.26 -9.42 12.34
CA GLY A 87 -3.19 -8.18 11.57
C GLY A 87 -4.50 -7.40 11.51
N ASP A 88 -4.52 -6.17 12.02
CA ASP A 88 -5.53 -5.17 11.63
C ASP A 88 -5.14 -4.55 10.28
N PHE A 89 -5.76 -5.02 9.21
CA PHE A 89 -5.51 -4.51 7.85
C PHE A 89 -6.27 -3.23 7.49
N THR A 90 -7.00 -2.65 8.46
CA THR A 90 -7.79 -1.44 8.25
C THR A 90 -7.15 -0.23 8.93
N ARG A 91 -6.68 -0.34 10.17
CA ARG A 91 -6.10 0.81 10.90
C ARG A 91 -4.60 0.91 10.71
N ALA A 92 -3.90 -0.22 10.76
CA ALA A 92 -2.45 -0.26 10.70
C ALA A 92 -1.85 0.31 9.39
N PRO A 93 -2.41 0.04 8.19
CA PRO A 93 -1.88 0.64 6.97
C PRO A 93 -2.06 2.17 6.93
N LEU A 94 -3.16 2.71 7.49
CA LEU A 94 -3.37 4.15 7.58
C LEU A 94 -2.34 4.81 8.50
N GLN A 95 -2.10 4.22 9.66
CA GLN A 95 -1.13 4.73 10.61
C GLN A 95 0.28 4.70 10.02
N ALA A 96 0.66 3.60 9.37
CA ALA A 96 1.92 3.50 8.64
C ALA A 96 2.03 4.57 7.55
N PHE A 97 0.97 4.81 6.78
CA PHE A 97 0.91 5.88 5.78
C PHE A 97 1.09 7.27 6.38
N GLN A 98 0.44 7.56 7.51
CA GLN A 98 0.58 8.85 8.20
C GLN A 98 1.98 9.06 8.78
N CYS A 99 2.58 8.02 9.36
CA CYS A 99 3.97 8.04 9.83
C CYS A 99 4.93 8.25 8.65
N TYR A 100 4.73 7.58 7.53
CA TYR A 100 5.56 7.76 6.35
C TYR A 100 5.43 9.18 5.78
N ALA A 101 4.21 9.68 5.63
CA ALA A 101 3.94 11.02 5.14
C ALA A 101 4.56 12.13 6.01
N SER A 102 4.71 11.91 7.33
CA SER A 102 5.34 12.88 8.23
C SER A 102 6.87 12.92 8.15
N LEU A 103 7.50 11.88 7.59
CA LEU A 103 8.95 11.81 7.37
C LEU A 103 9.37 12.51 6.07
N LEU A 104 8.45 12.68 5.13
CA LEU A 104 8.74 13.27 3.82
C LEU A 104 8.61 14.79 3.85
N ALA A 105 9.41 15.46 3.02
CA ALA A 105 9.28 16.90 2.79
C ALA A 105 7.95 17.27 2.10
N GLN A 106 7.42 16.35 1.27
CA GLN A 106 6.13 16.45 0.63
C GLN A 106 5.34 15.16 0.90
N ALA A 107 4.17 15.28 1.52
CA ALA A 107 3.30 14.14 1.75
C ALA A 107 2.78 13.55 0.41
N PRO A 108 2.59 12.22 0.31
CA PRO A 108 2.03 11.60 -0.88
C PRO A 108 0.62 12.11 -1.18
N GLY A 109 0.36 12.41 -2.45
CA GLY A 109 -0.94 12.85 -2.96
C GLY A 109 -1.75 11.74 -3.62
N ALA A 110 -1.24 10.51 -3.60
CA ALA A 110 -1.90 9.31 -4.10
C ALA A 110 -1.32 8.06 -3.42
N VAL A 111 -2.05 6.95 -3.50
CA VAL A 111 -1.58 5.64 -3.03
C VAL A 111 -1.67 4.62 -4.17
N LEU A 112 -0.81 3.61 -4.14
CA LEU A 112 -0.83 2.53 -5.12
C LEU A 112 -0.45 1.20 -4.46
N PRO A 113 -0.87 0.06 -5.01
CA PRO A 113 -0.33 -1.23 -4.59
C PRO A 113 1.16 -1.34 -4.94
N ALA A 114 1.95 -1.97 -4.05
CA ALA A 114 3.31 -2.36 -4.41
C ALA A 114 3.31 -3.50 -5.43
N GLU A 115 2.29 -4.36 -5.42
CA GLU A 115 2.17 -5.58 -6.23
C GLU A 115 0.70 -5.91 -6.53
N VAL A 116 0.45 -6.65 -7.61
CA VAL A 116 -0.85 -7.30 -7.82
C VAL A 116 -0.94 -8.54 -6.94
N ALA A 117 -1.82 -8.49 -5.94
CA ALA A 117 -2.17 -9.64 -5.11
C ALA A 117 -3.44 -9.35 -4.30
N THR A 118 -4.14 -10.40 -3.86
CA THR A 118 -5.47 -10.28 -3.24
C THR A 118 -5.53 -9.22 -2.13
N MET A 119 -4.68 -9.32 -1.09
CA MET A 119 -4.68 -8.37 0.01
C MET A 119 -3.91 -7.10 -0.35
N ASN A 120 -2.74 -7.23 -1.00
CA ASN A 120 -1.90 -6.08 -1.34
C ASN A 120 -2.48 -5.17 -2.45
N SER A 121 -3.57 -5.57 -3.10
CA SER A 121 -4.40 -4.70 -3.94
C SER A 121 -5.56 -4.02 -3.18
N LEU A 122 -6.02 -4.61 -2.07
CA LEU A 122 -7.11 -4.06 -1.23
C LEU A 122 -6.61 -3.16 -0.10
N ILE A 123 -5.47 -3.47 0.52
CA ILE A 123 -4.83 -2.66 1.56
C ILE A 123 -4.63 -1.19 1.13
N PRO A 124 -4.01 -0.89 -0.03
CA PRO A 124 -3.90 0.49 -0.51
C PRO A 124 -5.26 1.13 -0.81
N ALA A 125 -6.27 0.34 -1.23
CA ALA A 125 -7.62 0.85 -1.44
C ALA A 125 -8.30 1.26 -0.12
N VAL A 126 -8.03 0.54 0.97
CA VAL A 126 -8.47 0.95 2.31
C VAL A 126 -7.84 2.27 2.72
N VAL A 127 -6.53 2.44 2.52
CA VAL A 127 -5.86 3.73 2.77
C VAL A 127 -6.45 4.84 1.90
N ALA A 128 -6.72 4.57 0.63
CA ALA A 128 -7.36 5.51 -0.28
C ALA A 128 -8.74 5.94 0.23
N ALA A 129 -9.59 4.98 0.64
CA ALA A 129 -10.91 5.25 1.20
C ALA A 129 -10.85 6.09 2.48
N GLN A 130 -9.87 5.84 3.35
CA GLN A 130 -9.71 6.54 4.62
C GLN A 130 -9.16 7.97 4.48
N THR A 131 -8.30 8.18 3.49
CA THR A 131 -7.63 9.48 3.28
C THR A 131 -8.35 10.36 2.26
N GLY A 132 -9.19 9.76 1.40
CA GLY A 132 -9.77 10.41 0.23
C GLY A 132 -8.75 10.66 -0.89
N LEU A 133 -7.56 10.06 -0.82
CA LEU A 133 -6.56 10.09 -1.89
C LEU A 133 -6.97 9.12 -3.01
N PRO A 134 -6.60 9.41 -4.28
CA PRO A 134 -6.84 8.47 -5.35
C PRO A 134 -5.95 7.23 -5.20
N LEU A 135 -6.50 6.09 -5.63
CA LEU A 135 -5.76 4.87 -5.87
C LEU A 135 -5.23 4.89 -7.31
N VAL A 136 -3.93 4.76 -7.51
CA VAL A 136 -3.34 4.65 -8.85
C VAL A 136 -3.51 3.22 -9.35
N GLY A 137 -4.05 3.07 -10.56
CA GLY A 137 -4.22 1.78 -11.24
C GLY A 137 -2.92 1.23 -11.82
N ALA A 138 -1.90 1.05 -10.99
CA ALA A 138 -0.62 0.46 -11.35
C ALA A 138 0.07 -0.17 -10.13
N ASP A 139 0.98 -1.09 -10.39
CA ASP A 139 1.84 -1.71 -9.39
C ASP A 139 3.28 -1.83 -9.93
N SER A 140 4.17 -2.44 -9.16
CA SER A 140 5.58 -2.54 -9.54
C SER A 140 5.96 -3.81 -10.32
N ALA A 141 5.11 -4.84 -10.41
CA ALA A 141 5.51 -6.15 -10.94
C ALA A 141 4.49 -6.84 -11.85
N GLY A 142 3.21 -6.47 -11.80
CA GLY A 142 2.11 -7.18 -12.46
C GLY A 142 1.78 -8.55 -11.84
N ARG A 143 2.37 -8.87 -10.68
CA ARG A 143 2.25 -10.12 -9.90
C ARG A 143 2.72 -9.89 -8.47
N ALA A 144 2.58 -10.88 -7.59
CA ALA A 144 3.21 -10.82 -6.27
C ALA A 144 4.74 -10.81 -6.37
N LEU A 145 5.36 -10.09 -5.44
CA LEU A 145 6.79 -9.90 -5.23
C LEU A 145 7.30 -10.86 -4.13
N PRO A 146 8.17 -11.82 -4.51
CA PRO A 146 8.92 -12.60 -3.53
C PRO A 146 9.92 -11.73 -2.73
N THR A 147 10.53 -10.74 -3.40
CA THR A 147 11.54 -9.83 -2.85
C THR A 147 11.37 -8.44 -3.48
N LEU A 148 11.78 -7.40 -2.76
CA LEU A 148 11.71 -6.01 -3.26
C LEU A 148 12.56 -5.81 -4.52
N ASN A 149 13.57 -6.63 -4.75
CA ASN A 149 14.45 -6.56 -5.93
C ASN A 149 13.70 -6.67 -7.26
N LEU A 150 12.56 -7.36 -7.28
CA LEU A 150 11.79 -7.62 -8.49
C LEU A 150 10.80 -6.50 -8.85
N ALA A 151 10.73 -5.44 -8.01
CA ALA A 151 9.90 -4.29 -8.28
C ALA A 151 10.49 -3.43 -9.41
N ALA A 152 9.71 -3.16 -10.47
CA ALA A 152 10.09 -2.29 -11.57
C ALA A 152 10.39 -0.85 -11.12
N PHE A 153 9.87 -0.43 -9.96
CA PHE A 153 10.15 0.89 -9.38
C PHE A 153 11.65 1.09 -9.09
N ASN A 154 12.39 0.00 -8.85
CA ASN A 154 13.84 0.03 -8.64
C ASN A 154 14.63 0.54 -9.84
N LEU A 155 14.05 0.55 -11.04
CA LEU A 155 14.67 1.14 -12.24
C LEU A 155 14.77 2.68 -12.14
N ALA A 156 13.89 3.30 -11.35
CA ALA A 156 13.92 4.74 -11.09
C ALA A 156 14.65 5.04 -9.78
N THR A 157 14.27 4.37 -8.69
CA THR A 157 14.84 4.61 -7.37
C THR A 157 14.66 3.37 -6.47
N PRO A 158 15.67 3.01 -5.64
CA PRO A 158 15.52 1.93 -4.66
C PRO A 158 14.40 2.26 -3.66
N PRO A 159 13.78 1.26 -3.02
CA PRO A 159 12.72 1.45 -2.05
C PRO A 159 13.31 2.01 -0.75
N SER A 160 13.62 3.30 -0.75
CA SER A 160 14.29 4.01 0.33
C SER A 160 13.91 5.51 0.30
N PRO A 161 13.48 6.11 1.42
CA PRO A 161 13.23 5.46 2.69
C PRO A 161 12.05 4.47 2.59
N LEU A 162 12.16 3.35 3.30
CA LEU A 162 11.06 2.40 3.48
C LEU A 162 10.65 2.41 4.95
N LEU A 163 9.38 2.68 5.21
CA LEU A 163 8.84 2.57 6.56
C LEU A 163 8.20 1.19 6.75
N LEU A 164 8.51 0.55 7.88
CA LEU A 164 7.79 -0.60 8.43
C LEU A 164 7.04 -0.16 9.67
N ALA A 165 5.77 -0.54 9.79
CA ALA A 165 5.04 -0.39 11.04
C ALA A 165 4.01 -1.50 11.24
N ASN A 166 3.73 -1.84 12.50
CA ASN A 166 2.62 -2.71 12.90
C ASN A 166 1.56 -1.93 13.69
N GLN A 167 0.42 -2.59 13.91
CA GLN A 167 -0.54 -2.21 14.94
C GLN A 167 -0.99 -3.50 15.63
N PRO A 168 -0.46 -3.80 16.83
CA PRO A 168 -0.86 -4.99 17.57
C PRO A 168 -2.37 -4.98 17.87
N ALA A 169 -3.04 -6.11 17.61
CA ALA A 169 -4.49 -6.24 17.84
C ALA A 169 -4.87 -6.23 19.33
N ASP A 170 -3.92 -6.56 20.21
CA ASP A 170 -4.09 -6.59 21.67
C ASP A 170 -3.98 -5.20 22.33
N GLY A 171 -3.73 -4.14 21.55
CA GLY A 171 -3.61 -2.77 22.04
C GLY A 171 -2.24 -2.40 22.59
N SER A 172 -1.24 -3.27 22.43
CA SER A 172 0.17 -2.96 22.71
C SER A 172 0.69 -1.79 21.86
N GLU A 173 1.80 -1.19 22.30
CA GLU A 173 2.39 -0.04 21.59
C GLU A 173 2.81 -0.41 20.15
N SER A 174 2.47 0.46 19.21
CA SER A 174 2.88 0.34 17.81
C SER A 174 4.38 0.56 17.66
N ILE A 175 5.02 -0.22 16.81
CA ILE A 175 6.41 -0.06 16.43
C ILE A 175 6.46 0.51 15.00
N SER A 176 7.33 1.50 14.78
CA SER A 176 7.60 2.06 13.47
C SER A 176 9.11 2.15 13.26
N ILE A 177 9.59 1.61 12.15
CA ILE A 177 11.00 1.52 11.79
C ILE A 177 11.18 2.15 10.41
N THR A 178 12.03 3.17 10.33
CA THR A 178 12.43 3.74 9.03
C THR A 178 13.74 3.11 8.59
N LEU A 179 13.73 2.49 7.43
CA LEU A 179 14.87 1.84 6.81
C LEU A 179 15.36 2.71 5.67
N SER A 180 16.68 2.92 5.61
CA SER A 180 17.33 3.62 4.52
C SER A 180 18.52 2.80 4.05
N ALA A 181 18.53 2.49 2.76
CA ALA A 181 19.56 1.67 2.15
C ALA A 181 19.76 2.09 0.69
N PRO A 182 20.99 1.96 0.15
CA PRO A 182 21.28 2.45 -1.19
C PRO A 182 20.80 1.49 -2.30
N SER A 183 20.25 0.32 -1.97
CA SER A 183 19.77 -0.65 -2.97
C SER A 183 18.55 -1.42 -2.48
N ALA A 184 17.71 -1.88 -3.42
CA ALA A 184 16.55 -2.71 -3.12
C ALA A 184 16.92 -4.00 -2.37
N SER A 185 18.09 -4.58 -2.65
CA SER A 185 18.51 -5.82 -1.99
C SER A 185 18.89 -5.61 -0.54
N GLN A 186 19.53 -4.48 -0.23
CA GLN A 186 19.82 -4.11 1.15
C GLN A 186 18.56 -3.69 1.89
N THR A 187 17.65 -2.95 1.25
CA THR A 187 16.34 -2.66 1.83
C THR A 187 15.59 -3.95 2.16
N ASP A 188 15.51 -4.91 1.23
CA ASP A 188 14.84 -6.20 1.47
C ASP A 188 15.46 -6.94 2.65
N SER A 189 16.80 -6.99 2.72
CA SER A 189 17.52 -7.60 3.84
C SER A 189 17.19 -6.93 5.18
N LEU A 190 17.17 -5.60 5.22
CA LEU A 190 16.79 -4.84 6.40
C LEU A 190 15.33 -5.08 6.79
N VAL A 191 14.42 -5.13 5.82
CA VAL A 191 13.01 -5.42 6.08
C VAL A 191 12.88 -6.78 6.73
N ARG A 192 13.48 -7.83 6.14
CA ARG A 192 13.41 -9.19 6.67
C ARG A 192 14.01 -9.31 8.07
N ALA A 193 15.11 -8.60 8.33
CA ALA A 193 15.74 -8.58 9.66
C ALA A 193 14.88 -7.92 10.74
N ASN A 194 13.97 -7.02 10.37
CA ASN A 194 13.14 -6.25 11.30
C ASN A 194 11.68 -6.73 11.38
N LEU A 195 11.25 -7.71 10.57
CA LEU A 195 9.87 -8.20 10.58
C LEU A 195 9.44 -8.73 11.96
N THR A 196 10.33 -9.38 12.68
CA THR A 196 10.06 -9.91 14.03
C THR A 196 9.81 -8.80 15.05
N ALA A 197 10.40 -7.61 14.85
CA ALA A 197 10.12 -6.43 15.67
C ALA A 197 8.75 -5.81 15.37
N THR A 198 8.06 -6.29 14.33
CA THR A 198 6.72 -5.85 13.92
C THR A 198 5.71 -7.00 14.00
N ASP A 199 5.90 -7.96 14.93
CA ASP A 199 5.04 -9.15 15.08
C ASP A 199 4.89 -9.97 13.78
N ASP A 200 5.95 -10.02 12.98
CA ASP A 200 5.97 -10.66 11.65
C ASP A 200 4.98 -10.07 10.63
N SER A 201 4.43 -8.87 10.90
CA SER A 201 3.56 -8.11 10.01
C SER A 201 3.90 -6.61 9.99
N GLY A 202 4.36 -6.11 8.86
CA GLY A 202 4.66 -4.68 8.65
C GLY A 202 3.93 -4.14 7.43
N TYR A 203 3.68 -2.83 7.40
CA TYR A 203 3.35 -2.16 6.15
C TYR A 203 4.59 -1.53 5.57
N SER A 204 4.90 -1.86 4.32
CA SER A 204 5.97 -1.23 3.56
C SER A 204 5.40 -0.04 2.81
N LEU A 205 6.03 1.12 2.99
CA LEU A 205 5.75 2.32 2.21
C LEU A 205 6.98 2.85 1.50
N PHE A 206 6.83 3.16 0.22
CA PHE A 206 7.86 3.79 -0.59
C PHE A 206 7.24 4.68 -1.67
N GLU A 207 7.82 5.85 -1.91
CA GLU A 207 7.37 6.77 -2.93
C GLU A 207 7.99 6.49 -4.30
N ARG A 208 7.19 6.62 -5.34
CA ARG A 208 7.73 6.73 -6.70
C ARG A 208 8.03 8.19 -6.99
N GLU A 209 9.30 8.53 -7.19
CA GLU A 209 9.68 9.85 -7.69
C GLU A 209 9.27 10.07 -9.16
N ARG A 210 9.11 11.35 -9.49
CA ARG A 210 8.48 11.98 -10.68
C ARG A 210 8.61 11.24 -12.02
N ARG A 211 7.63 11.46 -12.90
CA ARG A 211 7.80 11.30 -14.36
C ARG A 211 9.08 12.03 -14.78
N LEU A 212 9.99 11.31 -15.44
CA LEU A 212 11.04 11.90 -16.27
C LEU A 212 10.40 12.59 -17.48
#